data_AF-A0A7L3KK22-F1
#
_entry.id   AF-A0A7L3KK22-F1
#
_cell.length_a   1.000
_cell.length_b   1.000
_cell.length_c   1.000
_cell.angle_alpha   90.00
_cell.angle_beta   90.00
_cell.angle_gamma   90.00
#
_symmetry.space_group_name_H-M   'P 1'
#
loop_
_entity.id
_entity.type
_entity.pdbx_description
1 polymer ?
#
loop_
_entity_poly.entity_id
_entity_poly.type
_entity_poly.pdbx_seq_one_letter_code
_entity_poly.pdbx_strand_id
1 'polypeptide(L)'
;QRLRILYTKILGVLQKIPQDAVLQKISQDAAYRKYTEQIVNERFDLVKKETDVQKLQEKLNSGQIEEVIVQAENELSLARKMIQWKPWEPLIEEPPSGQWRWPI
;
A
#
# COMPACT_ATOMS: atom_id res chain seq x y z
N GLN A 1 -11.83 5.02 15.95
CA GLN A 1 -11.51 6.36 15.39
C GLN A 1 -10.09 6.45 14.82
N ARG A 2 -9.06 5.90 15.49
CA ARG A 2 -7.65 5.92 15.02
C ARG A 2 -7.44 5.39 13.59
N LEU A 3 -8.05 4.25 13.24
CA LEU A 3 -7.98 3.67 11.88
C LEU A 3 -8.45 4.64 10.78
N ARG A 4 -9.50 5.41 11.02
CA ARG A 4 -10.01 6.38 10.03
C ARG A 4 -8.97 7.46 9.73
N ILE A 5 -8.27 7.94 10.75
CA ILE A 5 -7.20 8.95 10.62
C ILE A 5 -6.00 8.37 9.88
N LEU A 6 -5.65 7.10 10.14
CA LEU A 6 -4.53 6.45 9.48
C LEU A 6 -4.82 6.24 7.99
N TYR A 7 -6.00 5.73 7.64
CA TYR A 7 -6.37 5.51 6.24
C TYR A 7 -6.46 6.81 5.44
N THR A 8 -7.02 7.90 6.01
CA THR A 8 -7.03 9.20 5.32
C THR A 8 -5.62 9.75 5.12
N LYS A 9 -4.72 9.58 6.09
CA LYS A 9 -3.30 9.94 5.94
C LYS A 9 -2.60 9.11 4.87
N ILE A 10 -2.84 7.80 4.82
CA ILE A 10 -2.27 6.92 3.78
C ILE A 10 -2.73 7.37 2.40
N LEU A 11 -4.03 7.57 2.19
CA LEU A 11 -4.57 8.06 0.92
C LEU A 11 -3.95 9.41 0.54
N GLY A 12 -3.79 10.33 1.50
CA GLY A 12 -3.12 11.62 1.26
C GLY A 12 -1.64 11.50 0.89
N VAL A 13 -0.93 10.48 1.39
CA VAL A 13 0.46 10.19 1.00
C VAL A 13 0.51 9.55 -0.40
N LEU A 14 -0.40 8.62 -0.70
CA LEU A 14 -0.50 7.98 -2.02
C LEU A 14 -0.83 9.00 -3.12
N GLN A 15 -1.66 10.01 -2.84
CA GLN A 15 -1.92 11.11 -3.75
C GLN A 15 -0.70 11.99 -4.03
N LYS A 16 0.26 12.07 -3.10
CA LYS A 16 1.52 12.81 -3.26
C LYS A 16 2.57 12.06 -4.06
N ILE A 17 2.38 10.76 -4.32
CA ILE A 17 3.23 10.03 -5.26
C ILE A 17 2.99 10.64 -6.65
N PRO A 18 4.00 11.28 -7.26
CA PRO A 18 3.79 12.21 -8.35
C PRO A 18 3.21 11.52 -9.59
N GLN A 19 2.21 12.18 -10.18
CA GLN A 19 1.78 12.02 -11.58
C GLN A 19 2.77 12.76 -12.50
N ASP A 20 4.09 12.53 -12.33
CA ASP A 20 5.08 13.23 -13.16
C ASP A 20 4.78 12.91 -14.64
N ALA A 21 4.47 13.96 -15.41
CA ALA A 21 3.84 13.86 -16.73
C ALA A 21 4.68 13.11 -17.78
N VAL A 22 5.98 12.92 -17.53
CA VAL A 22 6.89 12.13 -18.38
C VAL A 22 6.84 10.64 -18.04
N LEU A 23 6.49 10.30 -16.80
CA LEU A 23 6.30 8.94 -16.31
C LEU A 23 4.82 8.56 -16.20
N GLN A 24 3.87 9.34 -16.72
CA GLN A 24 2.43 9.11 -16.54
C GLN A 24 1.96 7.69 -16.93
N LYS A 25 2.61 7.06 -17.93
CA LYS A 25 2.36 5.64 -18.27
C LYS A 25 2.94 4.66 -17.24
N ILE A 26 4.09 4.98 -16.64
CA ILE A 26 4.80 4.14 -15.66
C ILE A 26 4.25 4.35 -14.23
N SER A 27 3.82 5.56 -13.89
CA SER A 27 3.25 5.91 -12.58
C SER A 27 1.77 5.57 -12.46
N GLN A 28 1.02 5.45 -13.57
CA GLN A 28 -0.27 4.74 -13.58
C GLN A 28 -0.10 3.23 -13.36
N ASP A 29 1.04 2.67 -13.76
CA ASP A 29 1.46 1.29 -13.55
C ASP A 29 2.29 1.08 -12.28
N ALA A 30 2.38 2.08 -11.40
CA ALA A 30 2.90 1.86 -10.05
C ALA A 30 1.91 0.93 -9.33
N ALA A 31 2.09 -0.38 -9.53
CA ALA A 31 1.25 -1.45 -9.02
C ALA A 31 0.98 -1.24 -7.53
N TYR A 32 2.02 -0.83 -6.79
CA TYR A 32 1.93 -0.45 -5.40
C TYR A 32 0.81 0.58 -5.14
N ARG A 33 0.77 1.71 -5.84
CA ARG A 33 -0.27 2.73 -5.63
C ARG A 33 -1.67 2.18 -5.88
N LYS A 34 -1.88 1.53 -7.02
CA LYS A 34 -3.19 1.02 -7.43
C LYS A 34 -3.73 0.00 -6.43
N TYR A 35 -2.91 -0.99 -6.06
CA TYR A 35 -3.32 -2.04 -5.14
C TYR A 35 -3.47 -1.52 -3.71
N THR A 36 -2.57 -0.66 -3.24
CA THR A 36 -2.68 -0.07 -1.91
C THR A 36 -3.89 0.86 -1.79
N GLU A 37 -4.19 1.68 -2.80
CA GLU A 37 -5.42 2.50 -2.81
C GLU A 37 -6.68 1.65 -2.77
N GLN A 38 -6.74 0.56 -3.55
CA GLN A 38 -7.87 -0.37 -3.54
C GLN A 38 -8.07 -0.99 -2.15
N ILE A 39 -7.02 -1.58 -1.59
CA ILE A 39 -7.07 -2.24 -0.27
C ILE A 39 -7.45 -1.25 0.82
N VAL A 40 -6.87 -0.04 0.81
CA VAL A 40 -7.15 0.98 1.81
C VAL A 40 -8.59 1.48 1.70
N ASN A 41 -9.12 1.67 0.49
CA ASN A 41 -10.51 2.08 0.29
C ASN A 41 -11.50 1.01 0.76
N GLU A 42 -11.28 -0.26 0.39
CA GLU A 42 -12.10 -1.38 0.84
C GLU A 42 -12.15 -1.47 2.38
N ARG A 43 -10.98 -1.41 3.02
CA ARG A 43 -10.87 -1.44 4.49
C ARG A 43 -11.48 -0.20 5.12
N PHE A 44 -11.31 0.97 4.53
CA PHE A 44 -11.87 2.22 5.03
C PHE A 44 -13.40 2.21 4.97
N ASP A 45 -13.99 1.66 3.91
CA ASP A 45 -15.44 1.53 3.77
C ASP A 45 -16.03 0.54 4.77
N LEU A 46 -15.33 -0.56 5.05
CA LEU A 46 -15.72 -1.50 6.12
C LEU A 46 -15.71 -0.81 7.49
N VAL A 47 -14.68 -0.01 7.80
CA VAL A 47 -14.56 0.77 9.05
C VAL A 47 -15.57 1.92 9.15
N LYS A 48 -16.13 2.37 8.02
CA LYS A 48 -17.24 3.34 8.01
C LYS A 48 -18.59 2.68 8.25
N LYS A 49 -18.84 1.55 7.59
CA LYS A 49 -20.10 0.81 7.66
C LYS A 49 -20.29 0.22 9.06
N GLU A 50 -19.28 -0.49 9.56
CA GLU A 50 -19.40 -1.17 10.84
C GLU A 50 -18.81 -0.38 11.99
N THR A 51 -19.64 -0.17 13.01
CA THR A 51 -19.27 0.52 14.25
C THR A 51 -18.86 -0.47 15.34
N ASP A 52 -19.29 -1.72 15.21
CA ASP A 52 -18.99 -2.81 16.14
C ASP A 52 -17.64 -3.45 15.81
N VAL A 53 -16.76 -3.54 16.81
CA VAL A 53 -15.39 -4.04 16.68
C VAL A 53 -15.38 -5.53 16.36
N GLN A 54 -16.25 -6.33 16.98
CA GLN A 54 -16.26 -7.79 16.77
C GLN A 54 -16.66 -8.14 15.33
N LYS A 55 -17.75 -7.54 14.83
CA LYS A 55 -18.20 -7.73 13.44
C LYS A 55 -17.19 -7.20 12.43
N LEU A 56 -16.49 -6.11 12.75
CA LEU A 56 -15.43 -5.58 11.90
C LEU A 56 -14.27 -6.56 11.81
N GLN A 57 -13.86 -7.18 12.91
CA GLN A 57 -12.79 -8.19 12.92
C GLN A 57 -13.15 -9.40 12.06
N GLU A 58 -14.37 -9.93 12.20
CA GLU A 58 -14.86 -11.06 11.38
C GLU A 58 -14.85 -10.71 9.89
N LYS A 59 -15.29 -9.50 9.52
CA LYS A 59 -15.32 -9.05 8.12
C LYS A 59 -13.93 -8.78 7.55
N LEU A 60 -13.01 -8.27 8.35
CA LEU A 60 -11.65 -7.94 7.90
C LEU A 60 -10.75 -9.17 7.81
N ASN A 61 -11.06 -10.22 8.58
CA ASN A 61 -10.34 -11.49 8.65
C ASN A 61 -8.81 -11.31 8.69
N SER A 62 -8.34 -10.30 9.45
CA SER A 62 -6.95 -9.84 9.49
C SER A 62 -6.43 -9.79 10.93
N GLY A 63 -6.89 -10.72 11.79
CA GLY A 63 -6.48 -10.79 13.19
C GLY A 63 -7.24 -9.84 14.12
N GLN A 64 -6.57 -9.36 15.16
CA GLN A 64 -7.16 -8.41 16.12
C GLN A 64 -7.11 -6.97 15.60
N ILE A 65 -8.00 -6.11 16.10
CA ILE A 65 -8.11 -4.73 15.61
C ILE A 65 -6.82 -3.92 15.88
N GLU A 66 -6.10 -4.27 16.94
CA GLU A 66 -4.80 -3.71 17.32
C GLU A 66 -3.73 -4.01 16.27
N GLU A 67 -3.68 -5.26 15.76
CA GLU A 67 -2.74 -5.66 14.70
C GLU A 67 -3.04 -4.90 13.41
N VAL A 68 -4.32 -4.67 13.10
CA VAL A 68 -4.75 -3.88 11.95
C VAL A 68 -4.30 -2.41 12.07
N ILE A 69 -4.33 -1.84 13.27
CA ILE A 69 -3.82 -0.48 13.53
C ILE A 69 -2.31 -0.44 13.28
N VAL A 70 -1.56 -1.40 13.82
CA VAL A 70 -0.10 -1.50 13.60
C VAL A 70 0.21 -1.69 12.11
N GLN A 71 -0.56 -2.51 11.41
CA GLN A 71 -0.42 -2.69 9.96
C GLN A 71 -0.64 -1.38 9.21
N ALA A 72 -1.66 -0.59 9.57
CA ALA A 72 -1.90 0.71 8.95
C ALA A 72 -0.78 1.73 9.25
N GLU A 73 -0.20 1.70 10.45
CA GLU A 73 0.96 2.55 10.79
C GLU A 73 2.21 2.16 10.00
N ASN A 74 2.46 0.85 9.85
CA ASN A 74 3.54 0.33 9.02
C ASN A 74 3.35 0.70 7.55
N GLU A 75 2.12 0.57 7.03
CA GLU A 75 1.80 0.96 5.65
C GLU A 75 2.02 2.46 5.41
N LEU A 76 1.65 3.30 6.38
CA LEU A 76 1.90 4.74 6.30
C LEU A 76 3.40 5.06 6.28
N SER A 77 4.20 4.35 7.09
CA SER A 77 5.66 4.46 7.09
C SER A 77 6.27 4.00 5.77
N LEU A 78 5.77 2.87 5.24
CA LEU A 78 6.18 2.31 3.95
C LEU A 78 5.86 3.28 2.80
N ALA A 79 4.64 3.79 2.72
CA ALA A 79 4.22 4.72 1.67
C ALA A 79 5.11 5.97 1.62
N ARG A 80 5.57 6.48 2.77
CA ARG A 80 6.54 7.58 2.83
C ARG A 80 7.92 7.19 2.29
N LYS A 81 8.40 5.98 2.59
CA LYS A 81 9.66 5.46 2.05
C LYS A 81 9.58 5.17 0.55
N MET A 82 8.44 4.68 0.07
CA MET A 82 8.20 4.41 -1.35
C MET A 82 8.35 5.67 -2.21
N ILE A 83 7.96 6.85 -1.69
CA ILE A 83 8.20 8.14 -2.36
C ILE A 83 9.70 8.40 -2.56
N GLN A 84 10.53 8.04 -1.58
CA GLN A 84 11.98 8.22 -1.66
C GLN A 84 12.65 7.16 -2.55
N TRP A 85 12.20 5.91 -2.47
CA TRP A 85 12.79 4.78 -3.19
C TRP A 85 12.43 4.72 -4.67
N LYS A 86 11.27 5.25 -5.06
CA LYS A 86 10.76 5.23 -6.44
C LYS A 86 10.89 3.85 -7.12
N PRO A 87 10.39 2.77 -6.51
CA PRO A 87 10.57 1.40 -7.03
C PRO A 87 9.86 1.13 -8.37
N TRP A 88 9.09 2.09 -8.88
CA TRP A 88 8.48 2.06 -10.21
C TRP A 88 9.43 2.49 -11.32
N GLU A 89 10.64 2.94 -10.99
CA GLU A 89 11.71 3.14 -11.96
C GLU A 89 12.19 1.76 -12.49
N PRO A 90 12.67 1.69 -13.74
CA PRO A 90 13.19 0.45 -14.30
C PRO A 90 14.36 -0.10 -13.48
N LEU A 91 14.63 -1.40 -13.61
CA LEU A 91 15.74 -2.07 -12.96
C LEU A 91 17.05 -1.32 -13.23
N ILE A 92 17.80 -1.07 -12.16
CA ILE A 92 19.08 -0.34 -12.22
C ILE A 92 20.11 -1.18 -13.01
N GLU A 93 20.11 -2.50 -12.81
CA GLU A 93 20.99 -3.44 -13.50
C GLU A 93 20.24 -4.73 -13.84
N GLU A 94 20.49 -5.26 -15.05
CA GLU A 94 20.03 -6.59 -15.43
C GLU A 94 20.91 -7.67 -14.78
N PRO A 95 20.34 -8.82 -14.36
CA PRO A 95 21.12 -9.87 -13.74
C PRO A 95 22.12 -10.48 -14.74
N PRO A 96 23.33 -10.88 -14.29
CA PRO A 96 24.28 -11.61 -15.13
C PRO A 96 23.68 -12.90 -15.70
N SER A 97 24.13 -13.29 -16.90
CA SER A 97 23.71 -14.53 -17.54
C SER A 97 24.00 -15.75 -16.65
N GLY A 98 22.97 -16.45 -16.20
CA GLY A 98 23.09 -17.62 -15.33
C GLY A 98 22.86 -17.38 -13.83
N GLN A 99 22.71 -16.12 -13.38
CA GLN A 99 22.50 -15.77 -11.97
C GLN A 99 21.30 -16.48 -11.32
N TRP A 100 20.23 -16.69 -12.10
CA TRP A 100 18.97 -17.29 -11.63
C TRP A 100 18.69 -18.69 -12.21
N ARG A 101 19.70 -19.39 -12.75
CA ARG A 101 19.52 -20.74 -13.31
C ARG A 101 19.61 -21.79 -12.20
N TRP A 102 18.52 -22.56 -12.00
CA TRP A 102 18.45 -23.66 -11.05
C TRP A 102 17.50 -24.78 -11.53
N PRO A 103 17.84 -26.09 -11.42
CA PRO A 103 19.16 -26.67 -11.12
C PRO A 103 20.12 -26.55 -12.33
N ILE A 104 21.42 -26.81 -12.09
CA ILE A 104 22.49 -26.69 -13.12
C ILE A 104 22.38 -27.79 -14.15
#